data_AF-A0A222WK66-F1
#
_entry.id   AF-A0A222WK66-F1
#
_cell.length_a   1.000
_cell.length_b   1.000
_cell.length_c   1.000
_cell.angle_alpha   90.00
_cell.angle_beta   90.00
_cell.angle_gamma   90.00
#
_symmetry.space_group_name_H-M   'P 1'
#
loop_
_entity.id
_entity.type
_entity.pdbx_description
1 polymer ?
#
loop_
_entity_poly.entity_id
_entity_poly.type
_entity_poly.pdbx_seq_one_letter_code
_entity_poly.pdbx_strand_id
1 'polypeptide(L)'
;MKKVLSLAFSASLALSILLLPSANIYAADETSPSYSVSDNSYQEMKAAGMTDSDIELLRKHNENDLRIIKNGELEEKALNDQKTSQSLTDSLENPRLAASSLGTVGDILVAYNASSWGIDFGYPGHAAIVSLISGKTVESFPDDGVQYHTNDWRSRSNVYGMSVKGASGSQYRGAAQYAANQIGKRYNWNFVDPWREDRFYCSQLVWKAWKTQGIDVDYITIDPVVTPMEIAKSGNTSIYYSN
;
A
#
# COMPACT_ATOMS: atom_id res chain seq x y z
N MET A 1 -20.04 91.61 -31.32
CA MET A 1 -19.18 92.55 -30.56
C MET A 1 -18.67 91.87 -29.31
N LYS A 2 -17.39 92.08 -28.98
CA LYS A 2 -16.69 91.83 -27.71
C LYS A 2 -16.23 90.40 -27.38
N LYS A 3 -14.91 90.21 -27.53
CA LYS A 3 -14.04 89.32 -26.77
C LYS A 3 -14.15 89.62 -25.27
N VAL A 4 -14.02 88.59 -24.42
CA VAL A 4 -13.35 88.69 -23.11
C VAL A 4 -12.60 87.38 -22.83
N LEU A 5 -11.39 87.54 -22.30
CA LEU A 5 -10.32 86.58 -22.00
C LEU A 5 -10.41 86.08 -20.53
N SER A 6 -9.60 85.07 -20.21
CA SER A 6 -9.22 84.53 -18.87
C SER A 6 -10.20 83.53 -18.24
N LEU A 7 -9.81 82.45 -17.55
CA LEU A 7 -8.62 82.17 -16.75
C LEU A 7 -8.07 80.74 -16.97
N ALA A 8 -6.79 80.57 -16.67
CA ALA A 8 -6.02 79.33 -16.67
C ALA A 8 -6.45 78.34 -15.57
N PHE A 9 -6.28 77.04 -15.82
CA PHE A 9 -5.79 76.10 -14.82
C PHE A 9 -4.96 75.01 -15.50
N SER A 10 -3.67 75.01 -15.19
CA SER A 10 -2.69 73.98 -15.51
C SER A 10 -2.99 72.72 -14.71
N ALA A 11 -3.13 71.59 -15.38
CA ALA A 11 -3.04 70.27 -14.76
C ALA A 11 -1.92 69.49 -15.48
N SER A 12 -0.79 69.38 -14.79
CA SER A 12 0.33 68.52 -15.15
C SER A 12 -0.16 67.09 -15.35
N LEU A 13 0.05 66.55 -16.55
CA LEU A 13 -0.10 65.12 -16.82
C LEU A 13 1.12 64.40 -16.22
N ALA A 14 1.06 64.07 -14.94
CA ALA A 14 2.02 63.18 -14.31
C ALA A 14 1.79 61.77 -14.88
N LEU A 15 2.66 61.37 -15.81
CA LEU A 15 2.72 60.02 -16.34
C LEU A 15 3.20 59.09 -15.22
N SER A 16 2.25 58.51 -14.49
CA SER A 16 2.52 57.47 -13.50
C SER A 16 2.81 56.17 -14.24
N ILE A 17 4.09 55.84 -14.38
CA ILE A 17 4.53 54.50 -14.73
C ILE A 17 4.14 53.61 -13.54
N LEU A 18 3.02 52.91 -13.65
CA LEU A 18 2.69 51.78 -12.79
C LEU A 18 3.73 50.69 -13.07
N LEU A 19 4.79 50.67 -12.26
CA LEU A 19 5.60 49.47 -12.03
C LEU A 19 4.67 48.45 -11.38
N LEU A 20 4.03 47.62 -12.21
CA LEU A 20 3.41 46.40 -11.73
C LEU A 20 4.55 45.55 -11.15
N PRO A 21 4.51 45.13 -9.88
CA PRO A 21 5.37 44.06 -9.44
C PRO A 21 5.03 42.87 -10.34
N SER A 22 6.03 42.32 -11.01
CA SER A 22 5.94 41.01 -11.61
C SER A 22 5.55 40.06 -10.49
N ALA A 23 4.26 39.75 -10.42
CA ALA A 23 3.78 38.62 -9.66
C ALA A 23 4.49 37.42 -10.29
N ASN A 24 5.52 36.93 -9.61
CA ASN A 24 5.93 35.56 -9.76
C ASN A 24 4.69 34.75 -9.37
N ILE A 25 3.87 34.42 -10.37
CA ILE A 25 2.92 33.33 -10.27
C ILE A 25 3.80 32.09 -10.17
N TYR A 26 4.23 31.79 -8.95
CA TYR A 26 4.44 30.39 -8.60
C TYR A 26 3.08 29.76 -8.80
N ALA A 27 2.95 29.00 -9.88
CA ALA A 27 1.89 28.02 -9.99
C ALA A 27 1.93 27.25 -8.67
N ALA A 28 0.88 27.38 -7.86
CA ALA A 28 0.64 26.43 -6.80
C ALA A 28 0.58 25.09 -7.52
N ASP A 29 1.63 24.28 -7.32
CA ASP A 29 1.66 22.90 -7.74
C ASP A 29 0.34 22.29 -7.27
N GLU A 30 -0.43 21.75 -8.21
CA GLU A 30 -1.67 21.07 -7.89
C GLU A 30 -1.27 19.90 -7.01
N THR A 31 -1.41 20.09 -5.69
CA THR A 31 -1.23 19.05 -4.70
C THR A 31 -2.25 17.98 -5.02
N SER A 32 -1.80 17.02 -5.83
CA SER A 32 -2.33 15.67 -5.92
C SER A 32 -2.72 15.26 -4.51
N PRO A 33 -3.94 14.72 -4.27
CA PRO A 33 -4.44 14.49 -2.93
C PRO A 33 -3.44 13.61 -2.17
N SER A 34 -2.57 14.25 -1.41
CA SER A 34 -1.46 13.58 -0.76
C SER A 34 -2.10 12.81 0.38
N TYR A 35 -2.05 11.48 0.30
CA TYR A 35 -2.23 10.68 1.49
C TYR A 35 -1.24 11.18 2.55
N SER A 36 -1.76 11.80 3.61
CA SER A 36 -0.94 12.27 4.70
C SER A 36 -0.66 11.07 5.61
N VAL A 37 0.57 10.57 5.58
CA VAL A 37 1.11 9.79 6.70
C VAL A 37 0.80 10.58 7.97
N SER A 38 0.17 9.97 8.98
CA SER A 38 -0.14 10.72 10.20
C SER A 38 1.16 11.23 10.83
N ASP A 39 1.08 12.32 11.59
CA ASP A 39 2.23 12.83 12.33
C ASP A 39 2.88 11.73 13.18
N ASN A 40 2.08 10.82 13.75
CA ASN A 40 2.57 9.70 14.54
C ASN A 40 3.41 8.72 13.70
N SER A 41 2.87 8.24 12.57
CA SER A 41 3.60 7.34 11.66
C SER A 41 4.87 7.99 11.10
N TYR A 42 4.82 9.30 10.81
CA TYR A 42 6.00 10.05 10.38
C TYR A 42 7.08 10.04 11.48
N GLN A 43 6.73 10.30 12.74
CA GLN A 43 7.71 10.26 13.84
C GLN A 43 8.30 8.86 14.04
N GLU A 44 7.49 7.81 13.95
CA GLU A 44 7.96 6.43 14.07
C GLU A 44 8.94 6.05 12.95
N MET A 45 8.66 6.46 11.70
CA MET A 45 9.58 6.28 10.56
C MET A 45 10.92 6.98 10.80
N LYS A 46 10.88 8.25 11.24
CA LYS A 46 12.11 9.00 11.60
C LYS A 46 12.88 8.33 12.73
N ALA A 47 12.20 7.88 13.78
CA ALA A 47 12.80 7.17 14.90
C ALA A 47 13.40 5.81 14.50
N ALA A 48 12.84 5.17 13.47
CA ALA A 48 13.36 3.94 12.88
C ALA A 48 14.52 4.15 11.90
N GLY A 49 14.92 5.41 11.66
CA GLY A 49 16.09 5.77 10.87
C GLY A 49 15.81 6.20 9.44
N MET A 50 14.54 6.36 9.03
CA MET A 50 14.21 6.87 7.70
C MET A 50 14.59 8.35 7.56
N THR A 51 15.25 8.68 6.46
CA THR A 51 15.47 10.07 6.04
C THR A 51 14.21 10.66 5.44
N ASP A 52 14.15 11.98 5.25
CA ASP A 52 13.01 12.59 4.56
C ASP A 52 12.91 12.13 3.10
N SER A 53 14.04 11.79 2.48
CA SER A 53 14.07 11.19 1.14
C SER A 53 13.46 9.80 1.12
N ASP A 54 13.67 8.99 2.17
CA ASP A 54 13.09 7.65 2.27
C ASP A 54 11.57 7.73 2.48
N ILE A 55 11.11 8.68 3.28
CA ILE A 55 9.69 8.93 3.50
C ILE A 55 9.03 9.45 2.21
N GLU A 56 9.71 10.31 1.46
CA GLU A 56 9.26 10.76 0.15
C GLU A 56 9.20 9.63 -0.89
N LEU A 57 10.17 8.70 -0.87
CA LEU A 57 10.12 7.49 -1.69
C LEU A 57 8.88 6.66 -1.33
N LEU A 58 8.66 6.41 -0.04
CA LEU A 58 7.49 5.68 0.43
C LEU A 58 6.17 6.35 0.00
N ARG A 59 6.10 7.68 0.06
CA ARG A 59 4.95 8.46 -0.40
C ARG A 59 4.65 8.21 -1.89
N LYS A 60 5.68 8.15 -2.74
CA LYS A 60 5.55 7.86 -4.18
C LYS A 60 5.05 6.44 -4.45
N HIS A 61 5.52 5.45 -3.68
CA HIS A 61 4.98 4.09 -3.74
C HIS A 61 3.49 4.09 -3.41
N ASN A 62 3.09 4.78 -2.34
CA ASN A 62 1.68 4.88 -1.96
C ASN A 62 0.83 5.54 -3.06
N GLU A 63 1.32 6.61 -3.70
CA GLU A 63 0.61 7.23 -4.83
C GLU A 63 0.46 6.27 -6.01
N ASN A 64 1.49 5.48 -6.30
CA ASN A 64 1.42 4.44 -7.32
C ASN A 64 0.39 3.35 -6.97
N ASP A 65 0.35 2.91 -5.72
CA ASP A 65 -0.60 1.92 -5.23
C ASP A 65 -2.05 2.43 -5.32
N LEU A 66 -2.28 3.67 -4.89
CA LEU A 66 -3.59 4.34 -5.04
C LEU A 66 -4.00 4.47 -6.50
N ARG A 67 -3.06 4.71 -7.41
CA ARG A 67 -3.31 4.73 -8.85
C ARG A 67 -3.68 3.36 -9.39
N ILE A 68 -2.95 2.31 -9.01
CA ILE A 68 -3.24 0.92 -9.38
C ILE A 68 -4.67 0.53 -8.97
N ILE A 69 -5.06 0.88 -7.74
CA ILE A 69 -6.42 0.66 -7.22
C ILE A 69 -7.44 1.46 -8.04
N LYS A 70 -7.23 2.77 -8.20
CA LYS A 70 -8.17 3.67 -8.90
C LYS A 70 -8.38 3.29 -10.36
N ASN A 71 -7.35 2.77 -11.02
CA ASN A 71 -7.40 2.35 -12.41
C ASN A 71 -8.05 0.97 -12.60
N GLY A 72 -8.38 0.26 -11.51
CA GLY A 72 -8.98 -1.07 -11.57
C GLY A 72 -8.01 -2.17 -12.02
N GLU A 73 -6.69 -1.93 -11.97
CA GLU A 73 -5.70 -2.91 -12.48
C GLU A 73 -5.73 -4.22 -11.67
N LEU A 74 -5.88 -4.13 -10.33
CA LEU A 74 -6.01 -5.31 -9.48
C LEU A 74 -7.38 -6.00 -9.61
N GLU A 75 -8.44 -5.24 -9.89
CA GLU A 75 -9.77 -5.79 -10.19
C GLU A 75 -9.76 -6.57 -11.51
N GLU A 76 -9.14 -6.02 -12.55
CA GLU A 76 -8.94 -6.69 -13.83
C GLU A 76 -8.11 -7.96 -13.66
N LYS A 77 -7.00 -7.89 -12.91
CA LYS A 77 -6.19 -9.06 -12.57
C LYS A 77 -7.00 -10.12 -11.84
N ALA A 78 -7.80 -9.74 -10.85
CA ALA A 78 -8.67 -10.66 -10.11
C ALA A 78 -9.68 -11.35 -11.02
N LEU A 79 -10.35 -10.60 -11.91
CA LEU A 79 -11.26 -11.16 -12.90
C LEU A 79 -10.58 -12.18 -13.82
N ASN A 80 -9.35 -11.89 -14.26
CA ASN A 80 -8.58 -12.77 -15.15
C ASN A 80 -8.09 -14.05 -14.44
N ASP A 81 -7.54 -13.92 -13.24
CA ASP A 81 -7.06 -15.04 -12.42
C ASP A 81 -8.22 -15.98 -12.02
N GLN A 82 -9.39 -15.42 -11.66
CA GLN A 82 -10.58 -16.19 -11.29
C GLN A 82 -11.22 -16.93 -12.48
N LYS A 83 -11.29 -16.30 -13.66
CA LYS A 83 -11.77 -16.97 -14.89
C LYS A 83 -10.88 -18.16 -15.26
N THR A 84 -9.57 -18.00 -15.14
CA THR A 84 -8.60 -19.08 -15.39
C THR A 84 -8.80 -20.23 -14.42
N SER A 85 -9.08 -19.93 -13.15
CA SER A 85 -9.33 -20.93 -12.11
C SER A 85 -10.66 -21.67 -12.31
N GLN A 86 -11.74 -20.96 -12.66
CA GLN A 86 -13.06 -21.56 -12.95
C GLN A 86 -13.00 -22.53 -14.13
N SER A 87 -12.20 -22.23 -15.15
CA SER A 87 -11.95 -23.17 -16.26
C SER A 87 -11.25 -24.46 -15.83
N LEU A 88 -10.65 -24.51 -14.63
CA LEU A 88 -9.95 -25.67 -14.07
C LEU A 88 -10.75 -26.39 -12.98
N THR A 89 -11.76 -25.75 -12.38
CA THR A 89 -12.46 -26.24 -11.18
C THR A 89 -13.88 -26.76 -11.41
N ASP A 90 -14.32 -27.02 -12.65
CA ASP A 90 -15.57 -27.76 -12.93
C ASP A 90 -15.59 -29.21 -12.39
N SER A 91 -14.59 -29.60 -11.59
CA SER A 91 -14.52 -30.87 -10.89
C SER A 91 -13.91 -30.72 -9.50
N LEU A 92 -14.77 -30.60 -8.48
CA LEU A 92 -14.56 -30.84 -7.03
C LEU A 92 -14.75 -29.59 -6.16
N GLU A 93 -15.98 -29.38 -5.69
CA GLU A 93 -16.24 -28.59 -4.49
C GLU A 93 -16.01 -29.43 -3.23
N ASN A 94 -15.31 -28.88 -2.23
CA ASN A 94 -15.32 -29.37 -0.87
C ASN A 94 -15.48 -28.19 0.11
N PRO A 95 -16.60 -28.06 0.83
CA PRO A 95 -16.82 -26.95 1.74
C PRO A 95 -16.48 -27.32 3.20
N ARG A 96 -15.79 -26.38 3.88
CA ARG A 96 -16.10 -25.84 5.23
C ARG A 96 -14.83 -25.29 5.91
N LEU A 97 -14.41 -24.11 5.48
CA LEU A 97 -13.75 -23.16 6.38
C LEU A 97 -14.85 -22.42 7.17
N ALA A 98 -14.54 -21.93 8.37
CA ALA A 98 -15.48 -21.08 9.12
C ALA A 98 -15.97 -19.92 8.24
N ALA A 99 -17.23 -19.50 8.38
CA ALA A 99 -17.89 -18.57 7.45
C ALA A 99 -17.14 -17.25 7.23
N SER A 100 -16.24 -16.85 8.15
CA SER A 100 -15.42 -15.64 8.09
C SER A 100 -13.94 -15.86 7.72
N SER A 101 -13.45 -17.11 7.65
CA SER A 101 -12.05 -17.39 7.30
C SER A 101 -11.83 -17.40 5.78
N LEU A 102 -10.66 -16.93 5.38
CA LEU A 102 -10.23 -16.88 3.98
C LEU A 102 -8.91 -17.63 3.78
N GLY A 103 -8.84 -18.41 2.70
CA GLY A 103 -7.64 -19.09 2.26
C GLY A 103 -7.24 -20.34 3.04
N THR A 104 -6.16 -20.94 2.57
CA THR A 104 -5.51 -22.14 3.09
C THR A 104 -4.06 -21.86 3.48
N VAL A 105 -3.41 -22.76 4.22
CA VAL A 105 -2.05 -22.57 4.76
C VAL A 105 -1.11 -21.97 3.71
N GLY A 106 -0.46 -20.85 4.05
CA GLY A 106 0.51 -20.16 3.21
C GLY A 106 -0.09 -19.18 2.20
N ASP A 107 -1.41 -19.21 1.95
CA ASP A 107 -2.05 -18.22 1.10
C ASP A 107 -1.78 -16.80 1.61
N ILE A 108 -1.68 -15.87 0.67
CA ILE A 108 -1.45 -14.46 0.96
C ILE A 108 -2.81 -13.75 0.99
N LEU A 109 -3.04 -12.95 2.02
CA LEU A 109 -4.20 -12.09 2.14
C LEU A 109 -3.73 -10.64 2.11
N VAL A 110 -4.34 -9.82 1.26
CA VAL A 110 -4.02 -8.40 1.14
C VAL A 110 -5.29 -7.57 1.25
N ALA A 111 -5.22 -6.46 1.96
CA ALA A 111 -6.24 -5.43 1.94
C ALA A 111 -5.64 -4.13 1.44
N TYR A 112 -6.40 -3.39 0.63
CA TYR A 112 -5.92 -2.15 -0.02
C TYR A 112 -6.50 -0.87 0.55
N ASN A 113 -7.27 -0.97 1.63
CA ASN A 113 -7.77 0.16 2.40
C ASN A 113 -7.73 -0.16 3.91
N ALA A 114 -6.61 -0.67 4.41
CA ALA A 114 -6.51 -1.12 5.80
C ALA A 114 -6.53 0.02 6.82
N SER A 115 -6.27 1.26 6.42
CA SER A 115 -6.48 2.44 7.27
C SER A 115 -7.94 2.59 7.72
N SER A 116 -8.89 2.12 6.91
CA SER A 116 -10.31 2.05 7.30
C SER A 116 -10.60 1.07 8.44
N TRP A 117 -9.63 0.21 8.82
CA TRP A 117 -9.72 -0.67 9.98
C TRP A 117 -9.33 0.04 11.29
N GLY A 118 -9.04 1.35 11.24
CA GLY A 118 -8.68 2.15 12.41
C GLY A 118 -7.21 2.02 12.82
N ILE A 119 -6.37 1.43 11.98
CA ILE A 119 -4.94 1.23 12.23
C ILE A 119 -4.16 2.02 11.18
N ASP A 120 -3.27 2.90 11.64
CA ASP A 120 -2.37 3.63 10.75
C ASP A 120 -1.06 2.86 10.59
N PHE A 121 -0.89 2.25 9.43
CA PHE A 121 0.33 1.54 9.06
C PHE A 121 1.40 2.48 8.46
N GLY A 122 1.09 3.78 8.30
CA GLY A 122 1.92 4.72 7.55
C GLY A 122 1.94 4.48 6.04
N TYR A 123 1.16 3.50 5.55
CA TYR A 123 1.12 3.05 4.16
C TYR A 123 -0.26 2.42 3.84
N PRO A 124 -0.78 2.51 2.60
CA PRO A 124 -2.08 1.97 2.24
C PRO A 124 -2.06 0.44 2.27
N GLY A 125 -2.98 -0.11 3.06
CA GLY A 125 -3.25 -1.53 3.05
C GLY A 125 -2.51 -2.33 4.11
N HIS A 126 -2.71 -3.63 4.05
CA HIS A 126 -2.17 -4.59 5.00
C HIS A 126 -2.01 -5.95 4.33
N ALA A 127 -1.06 -6.74 4.80
CA ALA A 127 -0.81 -8.07 4.28
C ALA A 127 -0.67 -9.10 5.41
N ALA A 128 -1.13 -10.32 5.14
CA ALA A 128 -1.07 -11.45 6.03
C ALA A 128 -0.75 -12.74 5.27
N ILE A 129 -0.28 -13.73 6.02
CA ILE A 129 -0.14 -15.10 5.53
C ILE A 129 -0.97 -16.06 6.38
N VAL A 130 -1.72 -16.96 5.74
CA VAL A 130 -2.55 -17.94 6.44
C VAL A 130 -1.66 -18.92 7.20
N SER A 131 -1.93 -19.07 8.50
CA SER A 131 -1.11 -19.85 9.43
C SER A 131 -1.29 -21.36 9.25
N LEU A 132 -0.35 -22.12 9.81
CA LEU A 132 -0.49 -23.56 10.06
C LEU A 132 -1.59 -23.88 11.09
N ILE A 133 -1.94 -22.91 11.94
CA ILE A 133 -3.02 -23.04 12.94
C ILE A 133 -4.36 -22.70 12.27
N SER A 134 -5.30 -23.63 12.33
CA SER A 134 -6.64 -23.46 11.75
C SER A 134 -7.32 -22.19 12.25
N GLY A 135 -7.86 -21.39 11.32
CA GLY A 135 -8.56 -20.14 11.62
C GLY A 135 -7.64 -18.99 12.07
N LYS A 136 -6.33 -19.10 11.82
CA LYS A 136 -5.36 -18.06 12.15
C LYS A 136 -4.57 -17.57 10.93
N THR A 137 -4.10 -16.36 11.03
CA THR A 137 -3.11 -15.71 10.16
C THR A 137 -1.88 -15.36 11.00
N VAL A 138 -0.74 -15.18 10.34
CA VAL A 138 0.41 -14.48 10.92
C VAL A 138 0.48 -13.12 10.25
N GLU A 139 0.46 -12.07 11.06
CA GLU A 139 0.42 -10.68 10.61
C GLU A 139 1.43 -9.86 11.43
N SER A 140 1.83 -8.70 10.92
CA SER A 140 2.62 -7.74 11.69
C SER A 140 1.87 -6.42 11.80
N PHE A 141 1.56 -5.97 13.01
CA PHE A 141 0.90 -4.68 13.24
C PHE A 141 1.80 -3.72 14.03
N PRO A 142 1.60 -2.39 13.87
CA PRO A 142 2.26 -1.37 14.68
C PRO A 142 2.25 -1.64 16.19
N ASP A 143 1.11 -2.11 16.71
CA ASP A 143 0.86 -2.21 18.15
C ASP A 143 1.56 -3.40 18.82
N ASP A 144 1.60 -4.57 18.16
CA ASP A 144 2.04 -5.84 18.76
C ASP A 144 3.10 -6.60 17.94
N GLY A 145 3.52 -6.04 16.81
CA GLY A 145 4.49 -6.66 15.92
C GLY A 145 3.94 -7.94 15.29
N VAL A 146 4.81 -8.95 15.13
CA VAL A 146 4.43 -10.21 14.51
C VAL A 146 3.66 -11.09 15.50
N GLN A 147 2.39 -11.37 15.21
CA GLN A 147 1.53 -12.20 16.06
C GLN A 147 0.60 -13.10 15.25
N TYR A 148 -0.04 -14.04 15.97
CA TYR A 148 -1.20 -14.75 15.44
C TYR A 148 -2.46 -13.90 15.58
N HIS A 149 -3.18 -13.71 14.48
CA HIS A 149 -4.49 -13.06 14.50
C HIS A 149 -5.58 -14.03 14.06
N THR A 150 -6.81 -13.73 14.42
CA THR A 150 -7.98 -14.48 13.95
C THR A 150 -8.15 -14.24 12.45
N ASN A 151 -8.32 -15.33 11.69
CA ASN A 151 -8.62 -15.24 10.28
C ASN A 151 -10.12 -14.93 10.09
N ASP A 152 -10.45 -13.64 10.11
CA ASP A 152 -11.77 -13.06 9.83
C ASP A 152 -11.80 -12.29 8.50
N TRP A 153 -10.77 -12.47 7.66
CA TRP A 153 -10.52 -11.71 6.44
C TRP A 153 -11.66 -11.75 5.42
N ARG A 154 -12.45 -12.85 5.36
CA ARG A 154 -13.61 -12.94 4.45
C ARG A 154 -14.73 -11.97 4.82
N SER A 155 -14.78 -11.52 6.08
CA SER A 155 -15.77 -10.55 6.56
C SER A 155 -15.33 -9.09 6.42
N ARG A 156 -14.08 -8.85 6.03
CA ARG A 156 -13.54 -7.50 5.78
C ARG A 156 -13.81 -7.10 4.32
N SER A 157 -13.83 -5.80 4.03
CA SER A 157 -13.98 -5.26 2.67
C SER A 157 -12.63 -4.95 2.04
N ASN A 158 -12.59 -4.85 0.70
CA ASN A 158 -11.39 -4.51 -0.07
C ASN A 158 -10.26 -5.51 0.14
N VAL A 159 -10.59 -6.81 0.10
CA VAL A 159 -9.67 -7.92 0.38
C VAL A 159 -9.41 -8.74 -0.87
N TYR A 160 -8.14 -9.06 -1.11
CA TYR A 160 -7.69 -10.09 -2.02
C TYR A 160 -7.20 -11.33 -1.27
N GLY A 161 -7.72 -12.50 -1.64
CA GLY A 161 -7.16 -13.80 -1.26
C GLY A 161 -6.39 -14.39 -2.44
N MET A 162 -5.13 -14.78 -2.19
CA MET A 162 -4.19 -15.09 -3.25
C MET A 162 -3.40 -16.37 -3.00
N SER A 163 -3.20 -17.12 -4.08
CA SER A 163 -2.27 -18.23 -4.15
C SER A 163 -0.97 -17.77 -4.84
N VAL A 164 0.12 -18.50 -4.60
CA VAL A 164 1.41 -18.32 -5.28
C VAL A 164 1.55 -19.33 -6.41
N LYS A 165 1.77 -18.81 -7.62
CA LYS A 165 1.83 -19.58 -8.87
C LYS A 165 3.04 -20.51 -8.88
N GLY A 166 2.83 -21.76 -9.27
CA GLY A 166 3.90 -22.77 -9.35
C GLY A 166 4.45 -23.26 -8.01
N ALA A 167 3.96 -22.76 -6.88
CA ALA A 167 4.38 -23.20 -5.56
C ALA A 167 3.83 -24.60 -5.23
N SER A 168 4.69 -25.45 -4.67
CA SER A 168 4.34 -26.75 -4.12
C SER A 168 3.74 -26.63 -2.71
N GLY A 169 2.98 -27.64 -2.27
CA GLY A 169 2.41 -27.66 -0.92
C GLY A 169 3.46 -27.57 0.22
N SER A 170 4.69 -28.02 -0.01
CA SER A 170 5.79 -27.84 0.94
C SER A 170 6.25 -26.38 1.03
N GLN A 171 6.27 -25.64 -0.09
CA GLN A 171 6.58 -24.21 -0.09
C GLN A 171 5.49 -23.40 0.63
N TYR A 172 4.20 -23.70 0.42
CA TYR A 172 3.12 -23.06 1.19
C TYR A 172 3.28 -23.26 2.70
N ARG A 173 3.54 -24.51 3.13
CA ARG A 173 3.80 -24.81 4.54
C ARG A 173 5.07 -24.14 5.05
N GLY A 174 6.12 -24.10 4.23
CA GLY A 174 7.40 -23.46 4.55
C GLY A 174 7.26 -21.94 4.73
N ALA A 175 6.48 -21.27 3.88
CA ALA A 175 6.19 -19.83 4.01
C ALA A 175 5.41 -19.56 5.30
N ALA A 176 4.33 -20.32 5.57
CA ALA A 176 3.56 -20.19 6.81
C ALA A 176 4.42 -20.48 8.06
N GLN A 177 5.30 -21.47 8.01
CA GLN A 177 6.24 -21.78 9.09
C GLN A 177 7.27 -20.68 9.29
N TYR A 178 7.82 -20.12 8.22
CA TYR A 178 8.75 -19.00 8.29
C TYR A 178 8.10 -17.84 9.05
N ALA A 179 6.88 -17.44 8.66
CA ALA A 179 6.18 -16.35 9.32
C ALA A 179 5.90 -16.66 10.80
N ALA A 180 5.44 -17.87 11.11
CA ALA A 180 5.22 -18.30 12.49
C ALA A 180 6.49 -18.24 13.35
N ASN A 181 7.67 -18.53 12.78
CA ASN A 181 8.95 -18.41 13.47
C ASN A 181 9.35 -16.95 13.78
N GLN A 182 8.66 -15.97 13.21
CA GLN A 182 8.92 -14.55 13.46
C GLN A 182 8.06 -13.98 14.61
N ILE A 183 7.15 -14.77 15.19
CA ILE A 183 6.24 -14.31 16.24
C ILE A 183 7.01 -13.71 17.43
N GLY A 184 6.51 -12.58 17.93
CA GLY A 184 7.11 -11.80 19.01
C GLY A 184 8.13 -10.75 18.55
N LYS A 185 8.49 -10.73 17.26
CA LYS A 185 9.31 -9.65 16.69
C LYS A 185 8.49 -8.39 16.55
N ARG A 186 9.12 -7.22 16.74
CA ARG A 186 8.43 -5.92 16.72
C ARG A 186 7.99 -5.52 15.30
N TYR A 187 7.22 -4.44 15.20
CA TYR A 187 6.91 -3.80 13.92
C TYR A 187 8.13 -3.08 13.35
N ASN A 188 8.30 -3.14 12.03
CA ASN A 188 9.34 -2.41 11.31
C ASN A 188 8.80 -1.10 10.73
N TRP A 189 9.11 0.03 11.37
CA TRP A 189 8.79 1.35 10.82
C TRP A 189 9.79 1.85 9.76
N ASN A 190 10.89 1.12 9.51
CA ASN A 190 11.82 1.44 8.43
C ASN A 190 11.44 0.66 7.16
N PHE A 191 10.59 1.27 6.33
CA PHE A 191 10.03 0.63 5.13
C PHE A 191 11.04 0.43 4.00
N VAL A 192 12.17 1.16 4.02
CA VAL A 192 13.26 1.05 3.05
C VAL A 192 14.36 0.07 3.48
N ASP A 193 14.13 -0.70 4.55
CA ASP A 193 14.97 -1.83 4.94
C ASP A 193 14.12 -3.10 5.05
N PRO A 194 13.74 -3.72 3.92
CA PRO A 194 12.94 -4.94 3.91
C PRO A 194 13.78 -6.18 4.24
N TRP A 195 15.11 -6.07 4.18
CA TRP A 195 16.03 -7.20 4.29
C TRP A 195 16.27 -7.65 5.72
N ARG A 196 16.15 -6.73 6.68
CA ARG A 196 16.23 -7.02 8.10
C ARG A 196 15.25 -8.10 8.52
N GLU A 197 15.58 -8.78 9.62
CA GLU A 197 14.76 -9.86 10.15
C GLU A 197 14.54 -9.75 11.66
N ASP A 198 15.01 -8.70 12.34
CA ASP A 198 14.78 -8.49 13.78
C ASP A 198 13.39 -7.88 14.08
N ARG A 199 12.71 -7.35 13.04
CA ARG A 199 11.35 -6.82 13.06
C ARG A 199 10.80 -6.76 11.64
N PHE A 200 9.48 -6.72 11.51
CA PHE A 200 8.80 -6.80 10.22
C PHE A 200 7.65 -5.80 10.11
N TYR A 201 7.45 -5.19 8.95
CA TYR A 201 6.15 -4.64 8.58
C TYR A 201 5.33 -5.74 7.87
N CYS A 202 4.03 -5.50 7.69
CA CYS A 202 3.08 -6.52 7.26
C CYS A 202 3.46 -7.20 5.93
N SER A 203 3.69 -6.43 4.87
CA SER A 203 4.11 -6.94 3.55
C SER A 203 5.53 -7.50 3.54
N GLN A 204 6.47 -6.93 4.31
CA GLN A 204 7.83 -7.48 4.47
C GLN A 204 7.79 -8.92 4.98
N LEU A 205 6.97 -9.19 5.99
CA LEU A 205 6.82 -10.51 6.58
C LEU A 205 6.38 -11.53 5.53
N VAL A 206 5.34 -11.19 4.76
CA VAL A 206 4.79 -12.02 3.68
C VAL A 206 5.82 -12.24 2.58
N TRP A 207 6.46 -11.17 2.13
CA TRP A 207 7.48 -11.24 1.09
C TRP A 207 8.66 -12.10 1.52
N LYS A 208 9.24 -11.88 2.71
CA LYS A 208 10.34 -12.70 3.23
C LYS A 208 9.95 -14.16 3.41
N ALA A 209 8.71 -14.44 3.83
CA ALA A 209 8.20 -15.81 3.96
C ALA A 209 8.27 -16.56 2.63
N TRP A 210 7.80 -15.95 1.55
CA TRP A 210 7.81 -16.55 0.22
C TRP A 210 9.17 -16.50 -0.48
N LYS A 211 9.94 -15.42 -0.28
CA LYS A 211 11.31 -15.28 -0.77
C LYS A 211 12.20 -16.40 -0.25
N THR A 212 12.01 -16.80 1.01
CA THR A 212 12.71 -17.94 1.64
C THR A 212 12.33 -19.29 1.00
N GLN A 213 11.16 -19.38 0.35
CA GLN A 213 10.75 -20.55 -0.43
C GLN A 213 11.23 -20.51 -1.89
N GLY A 214 12.03 -19.51 -2.25
CA GLY A 214 12.57 -19.33 -3.59
C GLY A 214 11.65 -18.60 -4.56
N ILE A 215 10.55 -17.99 -4.09
CA ILE A 215 9.59 -17.29 -4.95
C ILE A 215 9.51 -15.83 -4.53
N ASP A 216 9.84 -14.92 -5.45
CA ASP A 216 9.71 -13.49 -5.21
C ASP A 216 8.29 -13.03 -5.54
N VAL A 217 7.54 -12.66 -4.51
CA VAL A 217 6.15 -12.21 -4.67
C VAL A 217 6.04 -10.69 -4.76
N ASP A 218 7.15 -9.97 -4.78
CA ASP A 218 7.15 -8.53 -5.06
C ASP A 218 7.00 -8.27 -6.57
N TYR A 219 6.37 -7.13 -6.91
CA TYR A 219 6.22 -6.67 -8.30
C TYR A 219 7.37 -5.76 -8.73
N ILE A 220 7.91 -4.92 -7.82
CA ILE A 220 8.98 -3.97 -8.14
C ILE A 220 10.29 -4.37 -7.45
N THR A 221 10.98 -5.36 -8.01
CA THR A 221 12.13 -6.00 -7.36
C THR A 221 13.44 -5.18 -7.36
N ILE A 222 13.42 -3.91 -7.81
CA ILE A 222 14.62 -3.09 -7.99
C ILE A 222 14.77 -1.99 -6.94
N ASP A 223 13.75 -1.79 -6.10
CA ASP A 223 13.74 -0.77 -5.06
C ASP A 223 13.69 -1.43 -3.67
N PRO A 224 13.83 -0.64 -2.58
CA PRO A 224 13.90 -1.19 -1.24
C PRO A 224 12.54 -1.18 -0.53
N VAL A 225 11.41 -1.11 -1.23
CA VAL A 225 10.08 -1.09 -0.61
C VAL A 225 9.30 -2.31 -1.08
N VAL A 226 8.51 -2.92 -0.19
CA VAL A 226 7.60 -3.99 -0.60
C VAL A 226 6.21 -3.67 -0.10
N THR A 227 5.30 -3.37 -1.00
CA THR A 227 3.95 -2.93 -0.63
C THR A 227 2.96 -4.09 -0.69
N PRO A 228 1.84 -4.03 0.06
CA PRO A 228 0.77 -5.00 -0.11
C PRO A 228 0.25 -5.06 -1.56
N MET A 229 0.21 -3.93 -2.28
CA MET A 229 -0.31 -3.89 -3.65
C MET A 229 0.67 -4.44 -4.66
N GLU A 230 1.97 -4.26 -4.45
CA GLU A 230 3.01 -4.91 -5.25
C GLU A 230 2.89 -6.43 -5.14
N ILE A 231 2.66 -6.96 -3.94
CA ILE A 231 2.39 -8.38 -3.74
C ILE A 231 1.15 -8.84 -4.52
N ALA A 232 0.07 -8.05 -4.48
CA ALA A 232 -1.16 -8.37 -5.20
C ALA A 232 -1.00 -8.31 -6.73
N LYS A 233 -0.19 -7.37 -7.22
CA LYS A 233 0.07 -7.14 -8.65
C LYS A 233 1.08 -8.13 -9.23
N SER A 234 1.94 -8.72 -8.40
CA SER A 234 3.02 -9.61 -8.84
C SER A 234 2.55 -10.69 -9.81
N GLY A 235 3.39 -10.96 -10.83
CA GLY A 235 3.18 -12.04 -11.78
C GLY A 235 3.21 -13.43 -11.14
N ASN A 236 3.78 -13.54 -9.93
CA ASN A 236 3.89 -14.79 -9.17
C ASN A 236 2.69 -15.04 -8.24
N THR A 237 1.73 -14.12 -8.13
CA THR A 237 0.50 -14.32 -7.34
C THR A 237 -0.72 -14.47 -8.25
N SER A 238 -1.71 -15.23 -7.80
CA SER A 238 -3.01 -15.41 -8.44
C SER A 238 -4.11 -15.03 -7.47
N ILE A 239 -4.95 -14.05 -7.82
CA ILE A 239 -6.07 -13.63 -6.99
C ILE A 239 -7.24 -14.59 -7.23
N TYR A 240 -7.62 -15.38 -6.23
CA TYR A 240 -8.77 -16.30 -6.30
C TYR A 240 -10.00 -15.75 -5.58
N TYR A 241 -9.84 -14.71 -4.77
CA TYR A 241 -10.91 -14.05 -4.03
C TYR A 241 -10.71 -12.54 -4.05
N SER A 242 -11.79 -11.78 -4.26
CA SER A 242 -11.83 -10.32 -4.23
C SER A 242 -13.20 -9.85 -3.74
N ASN A 243 -13.26 -8.76 -2.95
CA ASN A 243 -14.50 -8.13 -2.53
C ASN A 243 -14.40 -6.61 -2.37
#